data_AF-A0AAN7P9N3-F1
#
_entry.id   AF-A0AAN7P9N3-F1
#
_cell.length_a   1.000
_cell.length_b   1.000
_cell.length_c   1.000
_cell.angle_alpha   90.00
_cell.angle_beta   90.00
_cell.angle_gamma   90.00
#
_symmetry.space_group_name_H-M   'P 1'
#
loop_
_entity.id
_entity.type
_entity.pdbx_description
1 polymer ?
#
loop_
_entity_poly.entity_id
_entity_poly.type
_entity_poly.pdbx_seq_one_letter_code
_entity_poly.pdbx_strand_id
1 'polypeptide(L)'
;MAQVQVNAWLILCVFAGSQRLTDEHPHSRDGASANAPHRGPEDANVMLEMLWGGLDIQANRTIRLRDEELASLRPARRFMQILEDEVPKTPTEIEQQLRYYSLTDAPLPLTEFDRLLFTSVYCAYQVRSMQGLDKNLWISFFSQLADEMFRDLCKGLCPANTTLLLASWPWKEKPSHLASLKHLYRSNLARTKRDT
;
A
#
# COMPACT_ATOMS: atom_id res chain seq x y z
N MET A 1 32.73 9.07 -12.44
CA MET A 1 31.59 8.65 -13.29
C MET A 1 31.58 7.13 -13.45
N ALA A 2 31.42 6.38 -12.34
CA ALA A 2 31.35 4.90 -12.36
C ALA A 2 30.30 4.34 -11.40
N GLN A 3 29.81 5.14 -10.44
CA GLN A 3 28.81 4.70 -9.44
C GLN A 3 27.37 4.65 -9.98
N VAL A 4 27.07 5.40 -11.06
CA VAL A 4 25.70 5.55 -11.58
C VAL A 4 25.28 4.40 -12.49
N GLN A 5 26.23 3.73 -13.16
CA GLN A 5 25.94 2.59 -14.03
C GLN A 5 25.64 1.29 -13.25
N VAL A 6 26.23 1.11 -12.07
CA VAL A 6 26.01 -0.09 -11.24
C VAL A 6 24.57 -0.15 -10.71
N ASN A 7 23.96 0.99 -10.40
CA ASN A 7 22.59 1.05 -9.91
C ASN A 7 21.53 0.83 -11.01
N ALA A 8 21.83 1.15 -12.27
CA ALA A 8 20.90 0.92 -13.37
C ALA A 8 20.77 -0.58 -13.73
N TRP A 9 21.83 -1.35 -13.49
CA TRP A 9 21.84 -2.80 -13.75
C TRP A 9 21.01 -3.58 -12.71
N LEU A 10 21.07 -3.19 -11.43
CA LEU A 10 20.24 -3.80 -10.38
C LEU A 10 18.74 -3.58 -10.60
N ILE A 11 18.36 -2.44 -11.19
CA ILE A 11 16.96 -2.16 -11.55
C ILE A 11 16.53 -3.01 -12.75
N LEU A 12 17.44 -3.32 -13.68
CA LEU A 12 17.15 -4.18 -14.83
C LEU A 12 17.05 -5.66 -14.45
N CYS A 13 17.79 -6.14 -13.44
CA CYS A 13 17.68 -7.51 -12.94
C CYS A 13 16.35 -7.81 -12.24
N VAL A 14 15.65 -6.80 -11.70
CA VAL A 14 14.30 -6.97 -11.13
C VAL A 14 13.22 -7.11 -12.22
N PHE A 15 13.47 -6.61 -13.45
CA PHE A 15 12.48 -6.63 -14.55
C PHE A 15 12.85 -7.52 -15.74
N ALA A 16 14.09 -7.99 -15.85
CA ALA A 16 14.53 -8.96 -16.85
C ALA A 16 14.87 -10.30 -16.18
N GLY A 17 13.86 -10.91 -15.53
CA GLY A 17 14.00 -12.15 -14.79
C GLY A 17 12.76 -13.05 -14.84
N SER A 18 11.83 -12.83 -15.79
CA SER A 18 10.95 -13.91 -16.26
C SER A 18 11.70 -14.72 -17.30
N GLN A 19 12.80 -15.33 -16.88
CA GLN A 19 13.26 -16.57 -17.48
C GLN A 19 13.03 -17.63 -16.43
N ARG A 20 12.21 -18.61 -16.79
CA ARG A 20 12.00 -19.84 -16.04
C ARG A 20 13.34 -20.34 -15.50
N LEU A 21 13.60 -20.13 -14.22
CA LEU A 21 14.62 -20.89 -13.52
C LEU A 21 13.93 -22.15 -13.01
N THR A 22 14.03 -23.18 -13.84
CA THR A 22 13.97 -24.58 -13.42
C THR A 22 14.68 -24.75 -12.08
N ASP A 23 13.94 -25.37 -11.16
CA ASP A 23 14.41 -26.39 -10.23
C ASP A 23 15.93 -26.39 -9.98
N GLU A 24 16.38 -25.78 -8.89
CA GLU A 24 17.47 -26.27 -8.02
C GLU A 24 17.54 -25.37 -6.77
N HIS A 25 17.09 -25.91 -5.65
CA HIS A 25 17.34 -25.36 -4.30
C HIS A 25 18.79 -25.62 -3.87
N PRO A 26 19.51 -24.63 -3.33
CA PRO A 26 20.50 -24.89 -2.31
C PRO A 26 19.85 -24.71 -0.94
N HIS A 27 19.64 -25.82 -0.25
CA HIS A 27 19.31 -25.83 1.17
C HIS A 27 20.37 -25.05 1.96
N SER A 28 20.02 -23.84 2.43
CA SER A 28 20.70 -23.26 3.60
C SER A 28 19.83 -23.51 4.81
N ARG A 29 20.14 -24.62 5.46
CA ARG A 29 19.67 -24.97 6.79
C ARG A 29 20.44 -24.12 7.79
N ASP A 30 19.82 -23.04 8.26
CA ASP A 30 20.09 -22.51 9.59
C ASP A 30 18.76 -22.12 10.24
N GLY A 31 18.34 -22.96 11.17
CA GLY A 31 17.14 -22.77 11.96
C GLY A 31 17.41 -21.80 13.09
N ALA A 32 16.80 -20.62 13.02
CA ALA A 32 16.33 -19.83 14.17
C ALA A 32 15.75 -18.48 13.71
N SER A 33 14.59 -18.49 13.05
CA SER A 33 13.64 -17.35 13.10
C SER A 33 12.30 -17.77 12.48
N ALA A 34 11.46 -18.44 13.26
CA ALA A 34 10.16 -18.91 12.79
C ALA A 34 9.11 -17.79 12.62
N ASN A 35 9.44 -16.52 12.81
CA ASN A 35 8.44 -15.44 12.92
C ASN A 35 8.76 -14.16 12.13
N ALA A 36 9.78 -14.13 11.27
CA ALA A 36 9.97 -12.95 10.43
C ALA A 36 8.99 -12.97 9.24
N PRO A 37 8.12 -11.95 9.07
CA PRO A 37 7.40 -11.72 7.83
C PRO A 37 8.40 -11.56 6.68
N HIS A 38 8.66 -12.60 5.88
CA HIS A 38 9.32 -12.38 4.59
C HIS A 38 8.32 -11.66 3.69
N ARG A 39 8.41 -10.33 3.61
CA ARG A 39 7.69 -9.51 2.63
C ARG A 39 8.57 -9.35 1.41
N GLY A 40 8.46 -10.33 0.51
CA GLY A 40 9.12 -10.30 -0.79
C GLY A 40 8.31 -9.51 -1.81
N PRO A 41 8.90 -9.18 -2.97
CA PRO A 41 8.18 -8.56 -4.09
C PRO A 41 7.00 -9.43 -4.58
N GLU A 42 7.12 -10.75 -4.48
CA GLU A 42 6.03 -11.72 -4.70
C GLU A 42 4.79 -11.46 -3.84
N ASP A 43 4.94 -11.09 -2.56
CA ASP A 43 3.80 -10.76 -1.68
C ASP A 43 3.06 -9.51 -2.15
N ALA A 44 3.80 -8.52 -2.68
CA ALA A 44 3.22 -7.30 -3.22
C ALA A 44 2.41 -7.55 -4.50
N ASN A 45 2.86 -8.49 -5.35
CA ASN A 45 2.09 -8.90 -6.52
C ASN A 45 0.77 -9.57 -6.13
N VAL A 46 0.80 -10.47 -5.13
CA VAL A 46 -0.43 -11.09 -4.61
C VAL A 46 -1.37 -10.04 -4.02
N MET A 47 -0.86 -9.06 -3.25
CA MET A 47 -1.69 -7.98 -2.73
C MET A 47 -2.36 -7.18 -3.86
N LEU A 48 -1.61 -6.82 -4.90
CA LEU A 48 -2.14 -6.09 -6.05
C LEU A 48 -3.24 -6.89 -6.75
N GLU A 49 -3.00 -8.18 -6.97
CA GLU A 49 -3.94 -9.10 -7.57
C GLU A 49 -5.20 -9.27 -6.72
N MET A 50 -5.09 -9.31 -5.38
CA MET A 50 -6.25 -9.31 -4.49
C MET A 50 -7.10 -8.04 -4.63
N LEU A 51 -6.45 -6.88 -4.67
CA LEU A 51 -7.10 -5.57 -4.78
C LEU A 51 -7.76 -5.35 -6.15
N TRP A 52 -7.23 -5.96 -7.21
CA TRP A 52 -7.81 -5.89 -8.57
C TRP A 52 -8.79 -7.03 -8.87
N GLY A 53 -8.57 -8.21 -8.32
CA GLY A 53 -9.11 -9.49 -8.82
C GLY A 53 -10.25 -10.09 -8.02
N GLY A 54 -10.57 -9.62 -6.81
CA GLY A 54 -11.72 -10.22 -6.12
C GLY A 54 -11.95 -9.89 -4.65
N LEU A 55 -11.27 -8.91 -4.06
CA LEU A 55 -11.60 -8.52 -2.68
C LEU A 55 -13.02 -7.95 -2.62
N ASP A 56 -13.84 -8.49 -1.74
CA ASP A 56 -15.23 -8.13 -1.51
C ASP A 56 -15.40 -7.77 -0.04
N ILE A 57 -15.73 -6.51 0.23
CA ILE A 57 -16.02 -6.02 1.59
C ILE A 57 -17.50 -5.64 1.63
N GLN A 58 -18.27 -6.47 2.33
CA GLN A 58 -19.72 -6.34 2.40
C GLN A 58 -20.14 -5.29 3.45
N ALA A 59 -21.39 -4.83 3.37
CA ALA A 59 -21.94 -3.85 4.31
C ALA A 59 -21.97 -4.35 5.77
N ASN A 60 -22.08 -5.67 5.97
CA ASN A 60 -21.95 -6.32 7.26
C ASN A 60 -20.48 -6.47 7.72
N ARG A 61 -19.53 -5.82 7.02
CA ARG A 61 -18.08 -5.84 7.28
C ARG A 61 -17.41 -7.20 7.06
N THR A 62 -18.12 -8.14 6.43
CA THR A 62 -17.51 -9.41 6.01
C THR A 62 -16.55 -9.16 4.86
N ILE A 63 -15.36 -9.72 4.95
CA ILE A 63 -14.29 -9.60 3.96
C ILE A 63 -14.11 -10.96 3.31
N ARG A 64 -14.12 -11.00 1.98
CA ARG A 64 -13.92 -12.25 1.22
C ARG A 64 -13.09 -11.99 -0.01
N LEU A 65 -12.39 -13.01 -0.46
CA LEU A 65 -11.74 -13.02 -1.77
C LEU A 65 -12.52 -13.98 -2.66
N ARG A 66 -13.00 -13.49 -3.80
CA ARG A 66 -13.87 -14.27 -4.72
C ARG A 66 -13.12 -15.37 -5.46
N ASP A 67 -11.84 -15.15 -5.72
CA ASP A 67 -10.97 -16.13 -6.38
C ASP A 67 -10.43 -17.11 -5.35
N GLU A 68 -10.84 -18.38 -5.46
CA GLU A 68 -10.44 -19.44 -4.54
C GLU A 68 -8.97 -19.84 -4.70
N GLU A 69 -8.42 -19.76 -5.92
CA GLU A 69 -7.00 -20.05 -6.17
C GLU A 69 -6.14 -18.99 -5.50
N LEU A 70 -6.48 -17.72 -5.69
CA LEU A 70 -5.81 -16.59 -5.05
C LEU A 70 -5.96 -16.65 -3.52
N ALA A 71 -7.15 -17.03 -3.02
CA ALA A 71 -7.42 -17.13 -1.58
C ALA A 71 -6.61 -18.24 -0.90
N SER A 72 -6.21 -19.27 -1.64
CA SER A 72 -5.39 -20.36 -1.13
C SER A 72 -3.94 -19.93 -0.84
N LEU A 73 -3.45 -18.88 -1.51
CA LEU A 73 -2.08 -18.41 -1.39
C LEU A 73 -1.79 -17.96 0.05
N ARG A 74 -0.61 -18.35 0.57
CA ARG A 74 -0.18 -17.98 1.93
C ARG A 74 -0.15 -16.46 2.15
N PRO A 75 0.37 -15.63 1.20
CA PRO A 75 0.34 -14.18 1.36
C PRO A 75 -1.09 -13.63 1.39
N ALA A 76 -1.99 -14.17 0.55
CA ALA A 76 -3.39 -13.74 0.52
C ALA A 76 -4.11 -14.01 1.83
N ARG A 77 -3.96 -15.23 2.40
CA ARG A 77 -4.53 -15.57 3.71
C ARG A 77 -4.04 -14.63 4.81
N ARG A 78 -2.77 -14.25 4.77
CA ARG A 78 -2.19 -13.31 5.72
C ARG A 78 -2.79 -11.91 5.59
N PHE A 79 -2.93 -11.40 4.37
CA PHE A 79 -3.54 -10.09 4.14
C PHE A 79 -5.01 -10.08 4.55
N MET A 80 -5.73 -11.17 4.32
CA MET A 80 -7.10 -11.35 4.82
C MET A 80 -7.17 -11.31 6.35
N GLN A 81 -6.25 -11.98 7.06
CA GLN A 81 -6.17 -11.90 8.52
C GLN A 81 -5.93 -10.47 9.02
N ILE A 82 -5.00 -9.72 8.41
CA ILE A 82 -4.76 -8.31 8.79
C ILE A 82 -6.03 -7.48 8.57
N LEU A 83 -6.67 -7.66 7.41
CA LEU A 83 -7.93 -6.99 7.08
C LEU A 83 -9.05 -7.35 8.06
N GLU A 84 -9.13 -8.57 8.55
CA GLU A 84 -10.19 -9.02 9.47
C GLU A 84 -9.91 -8.60 10.92
N ASP A 85 -8.70 -8.82 11.41
CA ASP A 85 -8.36 -8.75 12.83
C ASP A 85 -7.75 -7.41 13.27
N GLU A 86 -6.98 -6.75 12.39
CA GLU A 86 -6.18 -5.57 12.77
C GLU A 86 -6.82 -4.25 12.30
N VAL A 87 -7.55 -4.28 11.19
CA VAL A 87 -8.14 -3.08 10.60
C VAL A 87 -9.42 -2.66 11.33
N PRO A 88 -9.49 -1.43 11.87
CA PRO A 88 -10.71 -0.93 12.48
C PRO A 88 -11.85 -0.81 11.47
N LYS A 89 -13.07 -1.12 11.94
CA LYS A 89 -14.25 -1.21 11.07
C LYS A 89 -15.28 -0.15 11.35
N THR A 90 -15.18 0.54 12.49
CA THR A 90 -16.08 1.62 12.88
C THR A 90 -15.44 2.99 12.66
N PRO A 91 -16.25 4.04 12.40
CA PRO A 91 -15.76 5.41 12.34
C PRO A 91 -14.96 5.84 13.57
N THR A 92 -15.44 5.49 14.77
CA THR A 92 -14.79 5.87 16.03
C THR A 92 -13.40 5.25 16.19
N GLU A 93 -13.23 3.99 15.83
CA GLU A 93 -11.91 3.33 15.88
C GLU A 93 -10.95 3.95 14.84
N ILE A 94 -11.45 4.32 13.65
CA ILE A 94 -10.64 4.96 12.61
C ILE A 94 -10.22 6.37 13.05
N GLU A 95 -11.12 7.14 13.68
CA GLU A 95 -10.79 8.44 14.26
C GLU A 95 -9.71 8.33 15.34
N GLN A 96 -9.80 7.31 16.21
CA GLN A 96 -8.78 7.04 17.23
C GLN A 96 -7.44 6.69 16.59
N GLN A 97 -7.45 5.85 15.55
CA GLN A 97 -6.26 5.47 14.80
C GLN A 97 -5.61 6.71 14.14
N LEU A 98 -6.40 7.57 13.50
CA LEU A 98 -5.91 8.82 12.89
C LEU A 98 -5.32 9.79 13.93
N ARG A 99 -5.96 9.93 15.09
CA ARG A 99 -5.40 10.74 16.20
C ARG A 99 -4.06 10.19 16.65
N TYR A 100 -3.93 8.87 16.81
CA TYR A 100 -2.66 8.23 17.16
C TYR A 100 -1.56 8.56 16.15
N TYR A 101 -1.82 8.44 14.84
CA TYR A 101 -0.83 8.76 13.80
C TYR A 101 -0.45 10.25 13.78
N SER A 102 -1.41 11.15 13.93
CA SER A 102 -1.16 12.60 13.95
C SER A 102 -0.25 13.07 15.10
N LEU A 103 -0.22 12.32 16.21
CA LEU A 103 0.59 12.61 17.39
C LEU A 103 1.95 11.91 17.37
N THR A 104 2.19 11.05 16.38
CA THR A 104 3.41 10.24 16.29
C THR A 104 4.42 10.92 15.36
N ASP A 105 5.45 11.55 15.93
CA ASP A 105 6.49 12.23 15.16
C ASP A 105 7.59 11.30 14.62
N ALA A 106 7.73 10.11 15.19
CA ALA A 106 8.66 9.09 14.72
C ALA A 106 8.07 8.28 13.55
N PRO A 107 8.91 7.73 12.65
CA PRO A 107 8.47 6.76 11.65
C PRO A 107 7.72 5.60 12.30
N LEU A 108 6.58 5.20 11.71
CA LEU A 108 5.79 4.09 12.23
C LEU A 108 6.57 2.77 12.13
N PRO A 109 6.44 1.88 13.12
CA PRO A 109 6.83 0.49 12.96
C PRO A 109 6.12 -0.12 11.75
N LEU A 110 6.76 -1.08 11.07
CA LEU A 110 6.21 -1.71 9.86
C LEU A 110 4.77 -2.21 10.06
N THR A 111 4.47 -2.84 11.20
CA THR A 111 3.13 -3.36 11.54
C THR A 111 2.08 -2.25 11.61
N GLU A 112 2.43 -1.10 12.20
CA GLU A 112 1.52 0.05 12.27
C GLU A 112 1.34 0.72 10.90
N PHE A 113 2.39 0.73 10.07
CA PHE A 113 2.28 1.19 8.70
C PHE A 113 1.39 0.28 7.84
N ASP A 114 1.46 -1.05 8.03
CA ASP A 114 0.53 -1.98 7.36
C ASP A 114 -0.89 -1.72 7.81
N ARG A 115 -1.10 -1.54 9.11
CA ARG A 115 -2.42 -1.24 9.65
C ARG A 115 -2.98 0.05 9.04
N LEU A 116 -2.17 1.10 8.93
CA LEU A 116 -2.51 2.35 8.22
C LEU A 116 -2.89 2.09 6.75
N LEU A 117 -2.07 1.32 6.03
CA LEU A 117 -2.30 0.96 4.63
C LEU A 117 -3.62 0.20 4.46
N PHE A 118 -3.86 -0.85 5.24
CA PHE A 118 -5.05 -1.69 5.14
C PHE A 118 -6.32 -0.98 5.65
N THR A 119 -6.22 -0.07 6.62
CA THR A 119 -7.35 0.84 6.93
C THR A 119 -7.69 1.72 5.74
N SER A 120 -6.70 2.24 5.01
CA SER A 120 -6.95 3.05 3.81
C SER A 120 -7.66 2.24 2.71
N VAL A 121 -7.28 0.98 2.51
CA VAL A 121 -7.94 0.05 1.58
C VAL A 121 -9.39 -0.18 2.00
N TYR A 122 -9.64 -0.44 3.28
CA TYR A 122 -11.00 -0.61 3.81
C TYR A 122 -11.85 0.63 3.57
N CYS A 123 -11.35 1.82 3.88
CA CYS A 123 -12.04 3.08 3.63
C CYS A 123 -12.34 3.29 2.13
N ALA A 124 -11.39 3.00 1.23
CA ALA A 124 -11.62 3.07 -0.21
C ALA A 124 -12.76 2.13 -0.67
N TYR A 125 -12.85 0.95 -0.08
CA TYR A 125 -13.96 0.03 -0.32
C TYR A 125 -15.30 0.57 0.18
N GLN A 126 -15.34 1.18 1.36
CA GLN A 126 -16.56 1.83 1.86
C GLN A 126 -16.99 3.01 0.99
N VAL A 127 -16.06 3.80 0.48
CA VAL A 127 -16.35 4.88 -0.49
C VAL A 127 -16.99 4.34 -1.77
N ARG A 128 -16.57 3.15 -2.23
CA ARG A 128 -17.13 2.49 -3.41
C ARG A 128 -18.53 1.92 -3.14
N SER A 129 -18.79 1.38 -1.95
CA SER A 129 -20.04 0.67 -1.63
C SER A 129 -21.15 1.60 -1.13
N MET A 130 -20.82 2.70 -0.44
CA MET A 130 -21.80 3.60 0.18
C MET A 130 -22.34 4.67 -0.77
N GLN A 131 -23.55 5.15 -0.46
CA GLN A 131 -24.22 6.26 -1.14
C GLN A 131 -24.63 7.33 -0.12
N GLY A 132 -24.88 8.55 -0.58
CA GLY A 132 -25.37 9.63 0.28
C GLY A 132 -24.33 10.23 1.22
N LEU A 133 -24.78 10.82 2.33
CA LEU A 133 -23.95 11.63 3.23
C LEU A 133 -22.84 10.82 3.92
N ASP A 134 -23.12 9.55 4.23
CA ASP A 134 -22.16 8.63 4.86
C ASP A 134 -20.91 8.42 3.99
N LYS A 135 -21.06 8.48 2.67
CA LYS A 135 -19.93 8.41 1.72
C LYS A 135 -18.91 9.52 1.97
N ASN A 136 -19.35 10.73 2.31
CA ASN A 136 -18.44 11.87 2.54
C ASN A 136 -17.54 11.65 3.76
N LEU A 137 -18.07 10.98 4.79
CA LEU A 137 -17.28 10.59 5.96
C LEU A 137 -16.16 9.62 5.56
N TRP A 138 -16.48 8.57 4.80
CA TRP A 138 -15.47 7.61 4.34
C TRP A 138 -14.46 8.21 3.37
N ILE A 139 -14.86 9.17 2.52
CA ILE A 139 -13.94 9.95 1.70
C ILE A 139 -12.98 10.74 2.59
N SER A 140 -13.48 11.38 3.64
CA SER A 140 -12.66 12.13 4.58
C SER A 140 -11.64 11.23 5.29
N PHE A 141 -12.06 10.06 5.79
CA PHE A 141 -11.13 9.11 6.40
C PHE A 141 -10.09 8.59 5.41
N PHE A 142 -10.50 8.24 4.19
CA PHE A 142 -9.57 7.79 3.16
C PHE A 142 -8.49 8.86 2.86
N SER A 143 -8.90 10.11 2.68
CA SER A 143 -7.98 11.22 2.43
C SER A 143 -7.01 11.43 3.58
N GLN A 144 -7.50 11.45 4.83
CA GLN A 144 -6.65 11.62 6.01
C GLN A 144 -5.65 10.47 6.19
N LEU A 145 -6.07 9.22 5.94
CA LEU A 145 -5.16 8.06 6.00
C LEU A 145 -4.09 8.15 4.90
N ALA A 146 -4.45 8.63 3.70
CA ALA A 146 -3.47 8.87 2.65
C ALA A 146 -2.47 9.96 3.03
N ASP A 147 -2.94 11.05 3.63
CA ASP A 147 -2.07 12.12 4.13
C ASP A 147 -1.10 11.60 5.20
N GLU A 148 -1.58 10.75 6.13
CA GLU A 148 -0.73 10.13 7.14
C GLU A 148 0.27 9.13 6.56
N MET A 149 -0.07 8.38 5.51
CA MET A 149 0.89 7.54 4.78
C MET A 149 2.02 8.39 4.19
N PHE A 150 1.69 9.49 3.52
CA PHE A 150 2.70 10.39 2.96
C PHE A 150 3.52 11.09 4.04
N ARG A 151 2.89 11.51 5.14
CA ARG A 151 3.56 12.09 6.30
C ARG A 151 4.57 11.10 6.86
N ASP A 152 4.16 9.86 7.11
CA ASP A 152 5.01 8.83 7.70
C ASP A 152 6.20 8.46 6.81
N LEU A 153 5.96 8.25 5.52
CA LEU A 153 7.02 8.02 4.53
C LEU A 153 8.02 9.17 4.46
N CYS A 154 7.64 10.38 4.87
CA CYS A 154 8.53 11.52 4.93
C CYS A 154 9.28 11.67 6.24
N LYS A 155 8.86 11.02 7.32
CA LYS A 155 9.60 11.05 8.59
C LYS A 155 10.96 10.40 8.37
N GLY A 156 12.03 11.18 8.52
CA GLY A 156 13.42 10.74 8.30
C GLY A 156 13.92 10.81 6.85
N LEU A 157 13.06 11.11 5.86
CA LEU A 157 13.44 11.25 4.45
C LEU A 157 13.26 12.66 3.90
N CYS A 158 12.33 13.45 4.46
CA CYS A 158 11.98 14.77 3.96
C CYS A 158 12.60 15.88 4.83
N PRO A 159 13.02 17.02 4.22
CA PRO A 159 13.54 18.15 4.99
C PRO A 159 12.50 18.65 5.99
N ALA A 160 12.94 19.13 7.16
CA ALA A 160 12.07 19.53 8.28
C ALA A 160 10.97 20.54 7.93
N ASN A 161 11.12 21.30 6.84
CA ASN A 161 10.15 22.30 6.38
C ASN A 161 9.14 21.77 5.35
N THR A 162 9.16 20.48 5.00
CA THR A 162 8.41 19.93 3.85
C THR A 162 7.24 19.02 4.25
N THR A 163 7.18 18.56 5.50
CA THR A 163 6.24 17.53 5.97
C THR A 163 4.76 17.91 5.83
N LEU A 164 4.43 19.21 5.82
CA LEU A 164 3.05 19.70 5.68
C LEU A 164 2.57 19.92 4.24
N LEU A 165 3.45 19.84 3.24
CA LEU A 165 3.14 20.26 1.86
C LEU A 165 3.01 19.11 0.85
N LEU A 166 3.36 17.87 1.22
CA LEU A 166 3.52 16.77 0.26
C LEU A 166 2.22 16.24 -0.35
N ALA A 167 1.12 16.27 0.41
CA ALA A 167 -0.20 15.94 -0.11
C ALA A 167 -0.71 16.98 -1.14
N SER A 168 -0.26 18.23 -1.01
CA SER A 168 -0.63 19.35 -1.88
C SER A 168 0.36 19.66 -3.00
N TRP A 169 1.49 18.95 -3.09
CA TRP A 169 2.53 19.27 -4.06
C TRP A 169 2.12 18.91 -5.50
N PRO A 170 2.20 19.87 -6.44
CA PRO A 170 2.17 19.54 -7.86
C PRO A 170 3.22 18.46 -8.16
N TRP A 171 2.90 17.44 -8.94
CA TRP A 171 3.84 16.36 -9.31
C TRP A 171 5.16 16.84 -9.93
N LYS A 172 5.20 18.09 -10.39
CA LYS A 172 6.37 18.77 -10.94
C LYS A 172 7.39 19.17 -9.86
N GLU A 173 6.94 19.33 -8.62
CA GLU A 173 7.73 19.84 -7.49
C GLU A 173 8.14 18.73 -6.52
N LYS A 174 7.64 17.48 -6.70
CA LYS A 174 8.00 16.34 -5.84
C LYS A 174 9.50 16.07 -5.78
N PRO A 175 10.05 15.72 -4.59
CA PRO A 175 11.47 15.45 -4.45
C PRO A 175 11.88 14.35 -5.41
N SER A 176 13.11 14.42 -5.92
CA SER A 176 13.61 13.48 -6.94
C SER A 176 13.57 12.01 -6.50
N HIS A 177 13.67 11.72 -5.20
CA HIS A 177 13.52 10.36 -4.67
C HIS A 177 12.09 9.80 -4.79
N LEU A 178 11.07 10.66 -4.85
CA LEU A 178 9.68 10.28 -5.16
C LEU A 178 9.41 10.27 -6.67
N ALA A 179 10.34 10.74 -7.52
CA ALA A 179 10.16 10.71 -8.97
C ALA A 179 10.07 9.28 -9.54
N SER A 180 10.64 8.29 -8.86
CA SER A 180 10.49 6.87 -9.21
C SER A 180 9.02 6.41 -9.11
N LEU A 181 8.24 6.96 -8.18
CA LEU A 181 6.81 6.66 -8.04
C LEU A 181 5.98 7.24 -9.21
N LYS A 182 6.49 8.27 -9.91
CA LYS A 182 5.84 8.87 -11.09
C LYS A 182 5.73 7.89 -12.25
N HIS A 183 6.70 6.98 -12.38
CA HIS A 183 6.67 5.93 -13.41
C HIS A 183 5.66 4.83 -13.07
N LEU A 184 5.44 4.57 -11.79
CA LEU A 184 4.48 3.58 -11.29
C LEU A 184 3.03 4.09 -11.37
N TYR A 185 2.81 5.38 -11.11
CA TYR A 185 1.46 5.98 -11.08
C TYR A 185 1.07 6.66 -12.40
N ARG A 186 1.45 6.08 -13.55
CA ARG A 186 0.98 6.54 -14.86
C ARG A 186 -0.51 6.19 -15.00
N SER A 187 -1.37 7.02 -14.43
CA SER A 187 -2.82 6.87 -14.61
C SER A 187 -3.15 7.07 -16.09
N ASN A 188 -3.83 6.10 -16.69
CA ASN A 188 -4.47 6.25 -18.00
C ASN A 188 -5.71 7.15 -17.90
N LEU A 189 -5.64 8.25 -17.15
CA LEU A 189 -6.68 9.27 -17.15
C LEU A 189 -6.46 10.21 -18.35
N ALA A 190 -6.48 9.63 -19.55
CA ALA A 190 -6.77 10.39 -20.75
C ALA A 190 -8.21 10.89 -20.61
N ARG A 191 -8.35 12.07 -20.02
CA ARG A 191 -9.56 12.88 -20.04
C ARG A 191 -9.95 13.05 -21.51
N THR A 192 -10.87 12.21 -21.99
CA THR A 192 -11.54 12.41 -23.27
C THR A 192 -12.34 13.70 -23.14
N LYS A 193 -11.73 14.80 -23.57
CA LYS A 193 -12.41 16.07 -23.76
C LYS A 193 -13.43 15.81 -24.88
N ARG A 194 -14.70 15.65 -24.51
CA ARG A 194 -15.80 15.60 -25.47
C ARG A 194 -16.05 17.06 -25.85
N ASP A 195 -15.54 17.45 -27.02
CA ASP A 195 -15.89 18.73 -27.63
C ASP A 195 -17.34 18.63 -28.13
N THR A 196 -18.20 19.48 -27.58
CA THR A 196 -19.45 19.99 -28.17
C THR A 196 -19.64 21.39 -27.64
#